data_AF-A0A947KJ99-F1
#
_entry.id   AF-A0A947KJ99-F1
#
_cell.length_a   1.000
_cell.length_b   1.000
_cell.length_c   1.000
_cell.angle_alpha   90.00
_cell.angle_beta   90.00
_cell.angle_gamma   90.00
#
_symmetry.space_group_name_H-M   'P 1'
#
loop_
_entity.id
_entity.type
_entity.pdbx_description
1 polymer ?
#
loop_
_entity_poly.entity_id
_entity_poly.type
_entity_poly.pdbx_seq_one_letter_code
_entity_poly.pdbx_strand_id
1 'polypeptide(L)'
;KMPVFVARQWIRHRTARLNEISGRYSVMVDEFYNPEKEQVLYQSKSNRQGRDTEEVPEHLKEKVLDILISGQNTAYDDYQKLIDEGIARELSRINLPLSLYTQWYWQIDLSNLFHFLKLRMDCHAQWEIRQYAGIMADITKAVAPMAYEAFETHVLNSVSFSGQELEALKLQIEGKDHNLSGIHKAEYEAKIKNIQL
;
A
#
# COMPACT_ATOMS: atom_id res chain seq x y z
N LYS A 1 -5.54 13.26 -0.14
CA LYS A 1 -4.12 13.68 -0.23
C LYS A 1 -3.23 12.51 0.15
N MET A 2 -2.12 12.27 -0.56
CA MET A 2 -1.20 11.16 -0.27
C MET A 2 0.22 11.44 -0.78
N PRO A 3 1.27 10.75 -0.30
CA PRO A 3 2.62 10.90 -0.83
C PRO A 3 2.73 10.37 -2.26
N VAL A 4 3.63 10.92 -3.08
CA VAL A 4 3.80 10.50 -4.49
C VAL A 4 4.11 9.00 -4.60
N PHE A 5 4.91 8.41 -3.69
CA PHE A 5 5.16 6.96 -3.73
C PHE A 5 3.90 6.09 -3.50
N VAL A 6 2.94 6.58 -2.72
CA VAL A 6 1.63 5.92 -2.52
C VAL A 6 0.76 6.11 -3.77
N ALA A 7 0.71 7.34 -4.31
CA ALA A 7 -0.06 7.66 -5.52
C ALA A 7 0.37 6.78 -6.71
N ARG A 8 1.68 6.50 -6.85
CA ARG A 8 2.22 5.61 -7.92
C ARG A 8 1.76 4.16 -7.81
N GLN A 9 1.44 3.66 -6.62
CA GLN A 9 0.85 2.33 -6.44
C GLN A 9 -0.66 2.37 -6.72
N TRP A 10 -1.31 3.43 -6.28
CA TRP A 10 -2.75 3.61 -6.40
C TRP A 10 -3.18 3.78 -7.86
N ILE A 11 -2.43 4.54 -8.67
CA ILE A 11 -2.76 4.79 -10.09
C ILE A 11 -2.75 3.54 -10.98
N ARG A 12 -2.19 2.42 -10.49
CA ARG A 12 -2.21 1.13 -11.19
C ARG A 12 -3.61 0.54 -11.31
N HIS A 13 -4.57 1.04 -10.54
CA HIS A 13 -5.99 0.70 -10.61
C HIS A 13 -6.68 1.51 -11.73
N ARG A 14 -6.51 1.02 -12.97
CA ARG A 14 -6.88 1.69 -14.23
C ARG A 14 -8.39 1.85 -14.46
N THR A 15 -9.23 1.26 -13.62
CA THR A 15 -10.70 1.30 -13.74
C THR A 15 -11.33 2.51 -13.05
N ALA A 16 -10.52 3.41 -12.48
CA ALA A 16 -10.97 4.65 -11.88
C ALA A 16 -10.73 5.87 -12.79
N ARG A 17 -11.50 6.94 -12.55
CA ARG A 17 -11.25 8.28 -13.10
C ARG A 17 -10.47 9.09 -12.07
N LEU A 18 -9.43 9.79 -12.50
CA LEU A 18 -8.57 10.57 -11.61
C LEU A 18 -8.25 11.95 -12.17
N ASN A 19 -8.07 12.92 -11.28
CA ASN A 19 -7.54 14.24 -11.60
C ASN A 19 -6.58 14.67 -10.49
N GLU A 20 -5.28 14.73 -10.80
CA GLU A 20 -4.20 15.05 -9.87
C GLU A 20 -3.73 16.50 -10.03
N ILE A 21 -3.36 17.14 -8.92
CA ILE A 21 -2.69 18.44 -8.95
C ILE A 21 -1.40 18.33 -9.77
N SER A 22 -1.22 19.27 -10.70
CA SER A 22 -0.05 19.29 -11.56
C SER A 22 0.97 20.30 -11.04
N GLY A 23 2.14 19.80 -10.65
CA GLY A 23 3.30 20.66 -10.36
C GLY A 23 3.84 21.41 -11.59
N ARG A 24 3.26 21.23 -12.78
CA ARG A 24 3.62 22.01 -14.00
C ARG A 24 2.97 23.38 -13.96
N TYR A 25 1.76 23.41 -13.41
CA TYR A 25 0.93 24.59 -13.36
C TYR A 25 0.86 25.19 -11.95
N SER A 26 1.20 24.43 -10.91
CA SER A 26 1.13 24.87 -9.50
C SER A 26 2.50 24.82 -8.84
N VAL A 27 2.71 25.71 -7.86
CA VAL A 27 3.83 25.60 -6.92
C VAL A 27 3.51 24.44 -5.96
N MET A 28 4.49 23.56 -5.72
CA MET A 28 4.31 22.43 -4.82
C MET A 28 4.35 22.93 -3.37
N VAL A 29 3.47 22.40 -2.53
CA VAL A 29 3.43 22.75 -1.11
C VAL A 29 4.56 22.02 -0.38
N ASP A 30 5.20 22.69 0.57
CA ASP A 30 6.17 22.12 1.50
C ASP A 30 5.50 21.14 2.47
N GLU A 31 5.19 19.95 1.97
CA GLU A 31 4.58 18.91 2.79
C GLU A 31 5.05 17.53 2.34
N PHE A 32 5.73 16.85 3.25
CA PHE A 32 6.35 15.57 3.02
C PHE A 32 5.88 14.53 4.03
N TYR A 33 5.83 13.27 3.58
CA TYR A 33 5.60 12.13 4.46
C TYR A 33 6.82 11.85 5.32
N ASN A 34 6.59 11.80 6.63
CA ASN A 34 7.51 11.28 7.61
C ASN A 34 6.82 10.11 8.34
N PRO A 35 7.46 8.93 8.38
CA PRO A 35 6.86 7.78 9.05
C PRO A 35 6.81 8.02 10.56
N GLU A 36 5.81 7.42 11.21
CA GLU A 36 5.81 7.29 12.67
C GLU A 36 7.04 6.50 13.13
N LYS A 37 7.53 6.77 14.34
CA LYS A 37 8.79 6.18 14.84
C LYS A 37 8.69 4.65 14.92
N GLU A 38 7.51 4.15 15.26
CA GLU A 38 7.13 2.75 15.34
C GLU A 38 7.13 2.06 13.97
N GLN A 39 7.01 2.85 12.89
CA GLN A 39 7.04 2.38 11.51
C GLN A 39 8.46 2.30 10.93
N VAL A 40 9.48 2.70 11.68
CA VAL A 40 10.89 2.51 11.30
C VAL A 40 11.34 1.12 11.75
N LEU A 41 11.22 0.16 10.83
CA LEU A 41 11.47 -1.26 11.03
C LEU A 41 12.45 -1.78 9.96
N TYR A 42 13.03 -2.95 10.21
CA TYR A 42 13.89 -3.61 9.21
C TYR A 42 13.10 -4.07 7.98
N GLN A 43 13.81 -4.38 6.89
CA GLN A 43 13.21 -4.96 5.68
C GLN A 43 12.74 -6.39 5.93
N SER A 44 11.51 -6.73 5.55
CA SER A 44 11.01 -8.10 5.70
C SER A 44 11.78 -9.08 4.81
N LYS A 45 12.08 -10.26 5.37
CA LYS A 45 12.74 -11.38 4.67
C LYS A 45 11.81 -12.10 3.68
N SER A 46 10.50 -12.10 3.93
CA SER A 46 9.50 -12.81 3.12
C SER A 46 8.67 -11.88 2.24
N ASN A 47 8.41 -10.65 2.69
CA ASN A 47 7.64 -9.65 1.96
C ASN A 47 8.55 -8.53 1.44
N ARG A 48 8.93 -8.60 0.16
CA ARG A 48 9.78 -7.56 -0.47
C ARG A 48 9.13 -6.16 -0.51
N GLN A 49 7.83 -6.05 -0.31
CA GLN A 49 7.10 -4.78 -0.27
C GLN A 49 6.81 -4.28 1.15
N GLY A 50 7.23 -5.04 2.18
CA GLY A 50 6.87 -4.78 3.55
C GLY A 50 8.06 -4.70 4.50
N ARG A 51 7.76 -4.21 5.69
CA ARG A 51 8.65 -4.17 6.84
C ARG A 51 8.61 -5.50 7.58
N ASP A 52 9.72 -5.85 8.23
CA ASP A 52 9.78 -6.95 9.18
C ASP A 52 9.05 -6.56 10.48
N THR A 53 8.84 -7.54 11.34
CA THR A 53 8.35 -7.35 12.71
C THR A 53 9.47 -6.97 13.69
N GLU A 54 10.73 -7.13 13.29
CA GLU A 54 11.89 -6.80 14.10
C GLU A 54 12.08 -5.27 14.21
N GLU A 55 12.15 -4.80 15.45
CA GLU A 55 12.36 -3.39 15.75
C GLU A 55 13.79 -2.93 15.49
N VAL A 56 13.90 -1.70 15.00
CA VAL A 56 15.17 -1.00 14.87
C VAL A 56 15.56 -0.36 16.22
N PRO A 57 16.84 -0.37 16.63
CA PRO A 57 17.28 0.34 17.84
C PRO A 57 16.93 1.82 17.81
N GLU A 58 16.64 2.39 18.98
CA GLU A 58 16.10 3.75 19.09
C GLU A 58 16.96 4.83 18.41
N HIS A 59 18.27 4.80 18.65
CA HIS A 59 19.22 5.72 18.02
C HIS A 59 19.22 5.64 16.49
N LEU A 60 18.90 4.47 15.92
CA LEU A 60 18.84 4.28 14.48
C LEU A 60 17.49 4.75 13.92
N LYS A 61 16.38 4.61 14.68
CA LYS A 61 15.08 5.21 14.33
C LYS A 61 15.19 6.74 14.21
N GLU A 62 15.81 7.37 15.21
CA GLU A 62 16.06 8.82 15.23
C GLU A 62 16.94 9.24 14.05
N LYS A 63 18.06 8.54 13.84
CA LYS A 63 18.94 8.81 12.69
C LYS A 63 18.23 8.71 11.34
N VAL A 64 17.32 7.74 11.16
CA VAL A 64 16.54 7.60 9.91
C VAL A 64 15.63 8.82 9.72
N LEU A 65 14.90 9.22 10.75
CA LEU A 65 14.01 10.38 10.69
C LEU A 65 14.78 11.67 10.39
N ASP A 66 15.92 11.88 11.05
CA ASP A 66 16.78 13.05 10.83
C ASP A 66 17.28 13.12 9.38
N ILE A 67 17.71 11.98 8.81
CA ILE A 67 18.17 11.91 7.41
C ILE A 67 17.01 12.25 6.46
N LEU A 68 15.81 11.71 6.70
CA LEU A 68 14.65 11.96 5.86
C LEU A 68 14.24 13.43 5.89
N ILE A 69 14.10 14.01 7.09
CA ILE A 69 13.67 15.40 7.28
C ILE A 69 14.72 16.36 6.70
N SER A 70 16.00 16.15 7.00
CA SER A 70 17.08 17.00 6.47
C SER A 70 17.15 16.96 4.94
N GLY A 71 16.96 15.78 4.34
CA GLY A 71 16.95 15.63 2.88
C GLY A 71 15.74 16.31 2.22
N GLN A 72 14.57 16.21 2.84
CA GLN A 72 13.35 16.89 2.38
C GLN A 72 13.50 18.41 2.40
N ASN A 73 13.97 18.96 3.53
CA ASN A 73 14.18 20.40 3.69
C ASN A 73 15.16 20.94 2.65
N THR A 74 16.31 20.26 2.47
CA THR A 74 17.32 20.66 1.48
C THR A 74 16.73 20.67 0.06
N ALA A 75 16.00 19.61 -0.31
CA ALA A 75 15.38 19.51 -1.63
C ALA A 75 14.32 20.59 -1.87
N TYR A 76 13.55 20.95 -0.84
CA TYR A 76 12.54 22.00 -0.95
C TYR A 76 13.16 23.41 -0.99
N ASP A 77 14.20 23.68 -0.19
CA ASP A 77 14.94 24.94 -0.23
C ASP A 77 15.52 25.21 -1.63
N ASP A 78 16.13 24.17 -2.24
CA ASP A 78 16.66 24.27 -3.60
C ASP A 78 15.55 24.44 -4.65
N TYR A 79 14.41 23.77 -4.47
CA TYR A 79 13.22 23.99 -5.30
C TYR A 79 12.75 25.45 -5.22
N GLN A 80 12.67 26.02 -4.02
CA GLN A 80 12.20 27.38 -3.81
C GLN A 80 13.16 28.41 -4.43
N LYS A 81 14.48 28.24 -4.26
CA LYS A 81 15.49 29.10 -4.93
C LYS A 81 15.31 29.11 -6.45
N LEU A 82 15.12 27.95 -7.08
CA LEU A 82 14.88 27.86 -8.53
C LEU A 82 13.58 28.58 -8.95
N ILE A 83 12.52 28.49 -8.13
CA ILE A 83 11.26 29.19 -8.38
C ILE A 83 11.46 30.71 -8.27
N ASP A 84 12.21 31.17 -7.27
CA ASP A 84 12.50 32.59 -7.04
C ASP A 84 13.38 33.19 -8.16
N GLU A 85 14.25 32.37 -8.75
CA GLU A 85 15.04 32.72 -9.96
C GLU A 85 14.21 32.70 -11.26
N GLY A 86 12.92 32.34 -11.19
CA GLY A 86 12.03 32.31 -12.35
C GLY A 86 12.19 31.09 -13.27
N ILE A 87 12.85 30.03 -12.80
CA ILE A 87 12.98 28.78 -13.54
C ILE A 87 11.60 28.12 -13.71
N ALA A 88 11.40 27.47 -14.87
CA ALA A 88 10.15 26.80 -15.18
C ALA A 88 9.77 25.75 -14.12
N ARG A 89 8.54 25.82 -13.60
CA ARG A 89 8.03 24.94 -12.53
C ARG A 89 8.21 23.46 -12.82
N GLU A 90 8.10 23.07 -14.10
CA GLU A 90 8.28 21.67 -14.50
C GLU A 90 9.71 21.15 -14.41
N LEU A 91 10.68 22.04 -14.50
CA LEU A 91 12.09 21.74 -14.27
C LEU A 91 12.41 21.81 -12.77
N SER A 92 12.00 22.88 -12.09
CA SER A 92 12.33 23.11 -10.67
C SER A 92 11.89 21.95 -9.78
N ARG A 93 10.73 21.35 -10.06
CA ARG A 93 10.18 20.26 -9.22
C ARG A 93 10.88 18.90 -9.35
N ILE A 94 11.77 18.70 -10.34
CA ILE A 94 12.29 17.36 -10.68
C ILE A 94 13.08 16.73 -9.54
N ASN A 95 13.74 17.55 -8.71
CA ASN A 95 14.52 17.09 -7.57
C ASN A 95 13.69 16.86 -6.29
N LEU A 96 12.38 17.16 -6.31
CA LEU A 96 11.53 16.92 -5.13
C LEU A 96 11.37 15.41 -4.89
N PRO A 97 11.51 14.94 -3.63
CA PRO A 97 11.48 13.52 -3.32
C PRO A 97 10.08 12.92 -3.43
N LEU A 98 10.03 11.58 -3.56
CA LEU A 98 8.78 10.82 -3.64
C LEU A 98 7.89 10.92 -2.39
N SER A 99 8.44 11.37 -1.25
CA SER A 99 7.70 11.62 -0.01
C SER A 99 6.81 12.86 -0.09
N LEU A 100 6.98 13.73 -1.10
CA LEU A 100 6.14 14.91 -1.30
C LEU A 100 4.67 14.50 -1.42
N TYR A 101 3.80 15.24 -0.75
CA TYR A 101 2.37 15.00 -0.86
C TYR A 101 1.77 15.59 -2.14
N THR A 102 0.89 14.80 -2.76
CA THR A 102 0.04 15.17 -3.87
C THR A 102 -1.44 15.02 -3.51
N GLN A 103 -2.30 15.64 -4.30
CA GLN A 103 -3.74 15.62 -4.12
C GLN A 103 -4.40 15.25 -5.44
N TRP A 104 -5.40 14.37 -5.37
CA TRP A 104 -6.24 14.10 -6.51
C TRP A 104 -7.70 13.94 -6.11
N TYR A 105 -8.58 14.11 -7.08
CA TYR A 105 -9.92 13.55 -7.05
C TYR A 105 -9.86 12.16 -7.68
N TRP A 106 -10.49 11.20 -7.02
CA TRP A 106 -10.52 9.81 -7.45
C TRP A 106 -11.95 9.28 -7.40
N GLN A 107 -12.48 8.87 -8.54
CA GLN A 107 -13.82 8.34 -8.70
C GLN A 107 -13.75 6.92 -9.23
N ILE A 108 -14.42 6.00 -8.56
CA ILE A 108 -14.47 4.58 -8.90
C ILE A 108 -15.86 4.03 -8.58
N ASP A 109 -16.32 3.02 -9.30
CA ASP A 109 -17.53 2.29 -8.90
C ASP A 109 -17.24 1.30 -7.75
N LEU A 110 -18.31 0.81 -7.12
CA LEU A 110 -18.20 -0.02 -5.93
C LEU A 110 -17.53 -1.38 -6.19
N SER A 111 -17.74 -1.98 -7.37
CA SER A 111 -17.14 -3.29 -7.71
C SER A 111 -15.62 -3.18 -7.84
N ASN A 112 -15.16 -2.16 -8.57
CA ASN A 112 -13.73 -1.89 -8.70
C ASN A 112 -13.11 -1.38 -7.39
N LEU A 113 -13.88 -0.69 -6.54
CA LEU A 113 -13.44 -0.32 -5.19
C LEU A 113 -13.19 -1.56 -4.32
N PHE A 114 -14.07 -2.56 -4.34
CA PHE A 114 -13.84 -3.80 -3.61
C PHE A 114 -12.58 -4.54 -4.09
N HIS A 115 -12.33 -4.54 -5.41
CA HIS A 115 -11.07 -5.07 -5.93
C HIS A 115 -9.85 -4.29 -5.42
N PHE A 116 -9.94 -2.95 -5.40
CA PHE A 116 -8.91 -2.09 -4.81
C PHE A 116 -8.66 -2.42 -3.33
N LEU A 117 -9.72 -2.47 -2.52
CA LEU A 117 -9.65 -2.74 -1.09
C LEU A 117 -9.03 -4.12 -0.82
N LYS A 118 -9.46 -5.16 -1.55
CA LYS A 118 -8.88 -6.50 -1.44
C LYS A 118 -7.36 -6.48 -1.61
N LEU A 119 -6.86 -5.78 -2.63
CA LEU A 119 -5.43 -5.74 -2.94
C LEU A 119 -4.63 -4.79 -2.02
N ARG A 120 -5.28 -3.77 -1.47
CA ARG A 120 -4.59 -2.70 -0.71
C ARG A 120 -4.73 -2.84 0.80
N MET A 121 -5.65 -3.65 1.31
CA MET A 121 -5.73 -4.03 2.72
C MET A 121 -4.84 -5.24 3.04
N ASP A 122 -4.44 -6.00 2.02
CA ASP A 122 -3.58 -7.17 2.15
C ASP A 122 -2.25 -6.86 2.87
N CYS A 123 -1.78 -7.78 3.71
CA CYS A 123 -0.56 -7.57 4.50
C CYS A 123 0.71 -7.46 3.65
N HIS A 124 0.68 -7.97 2.41
CA HIS A 124 1.75 -7.84 1.44
C HIS A 124 1.83 -6.45 0.80
N ALA A 125 0.74 -5.66 0.84
CA ALA A 125 0.77 -4.28 0.40
C ALA A 125 1.60 -3.42 1.35
N GLN A 126 2.21 -2.36 0.80
CA GLN A 126 2.98 -1.43 1.60
C GLN A 126 2.11 -0.80 2.71
N TRP A 127 2.67 -0.62 3.92
CA TRP A 127 1.94 -0.13 5.08
C TRP A 127 1.16 1.16 4.79
N GLU A 128 1.75 2.12 4.08
CA GLU A 128 1.12 3.43 3.86
C GLU A 128 -0.16 3.32 3.04
N ILE A 129 -0.16 2.57 1.93
CA ILE A 129 -1.38 2.41 1.12
C ILE A 129 -2.45 1.58 1.85
N ARG A 130 -2.05 0.70 2.79
CA ARG A 130 -2.98 -0.03 3.65
C ARG A 130 -3.75 0.90 4.58
N GLN A 131 -3.11 1.93 5.14
CA GLN A 131 -3.82 2.91 5.99
C GLN A 131 -4.90 3.65 5.21
N TYR A 132 -4.59 4.09 3.97
CA TYR A 132 -5.60 4.68 3.10
C TYR A 132 -6.73 3.70 2.78
N ALA A 133 -6.41 2.45 2.45
CA ALA A 133 -7.40 1.43 2.16
C ALA A 133 -8.31 1.13 3.37
N GLY A 134 -7.77 1.12 4.59
CA GLY A 134 -8.54 0.94 5.83
C GLY A 134 -9.59 2.04 6.03
N ILE A 135 -9.17 3.31 5.95
CA ILE A 135 -10.11 4.44 6.06
C ILE A 135 -11.16 4.41 4.95
N MET A 136 -10.77 4.05 3.73
CA MET A 136 -11.73 3.90 2.63
C MET A 136 -12.70 2.74 2.85
N ALA A 137 -12.26 1.64 3.45
CA ALA A 137 -13.11 0.52 3.81
C ALA A 137 -14.17 0.95 4.83
N ASP A 138 -13.79 1.73 5.85
CA ASP A 138 -14.70 2.28 6.86
C ASP A 138 -15.76 3.19 6.21
N ILE A 139 -15.34 4.08 5.31
CA ILE A 139 -16.27 4.93 4.54
C ILE A 139 -17.20 4.07 3.68
N THR A 140 -16.67 3.05 3.01
CA THR A 140 -17.45 2.15 2.15
C THR A 140 -18.49 1.38 2.96
N LYS A 141 -18.11 0.89 4.15
CA LYS A 141 -18.99 0.19 5.09
C LYS A 141 -20.12 1.10 5.57
N ALA A 142 -19.83 2.37 5.84
CA ALA A 142 -20.84 3.35 6.23
C ALA A 142 -21.82 3.70 5.09
N VAL A 143 -21.32 3.81 3.85
CA VAL A 143 -22.14 4.22 2.69
C VAL A 143 -22.95 3.06 2.09
N ALA A 144 -22.37 1.86 2.02
CA ALA A 144 -22.95 0.69 1.36
C ALA A 144 -22.83 -0.58 2.24
N PRO A 145 -23.47 -0.63 3.42
CA PRO A 145 -23.23 -1.65 4.44
C PRO A 145 -23.51 -3.07 3.96
N MET A 146 -24.65 -3.31 3.30
CA MET A 146 -25.02 -4.66 2.81
C MET A 146 -24.04 -5.18 1.75
N ALA A 147 -23.55 -4.30 0.87
CA ALA A 147 -22.58 -4.67 -0.14
C ALA A 147 -21.20 -4.93 0.49
N TYR A 148 -20.81 -4.13 1.48
CA TYR A 148 -19.56 -4.32 2.21
C TYR A 148 -19.58 -5.61 3.02
N GLU A 149 -20.68 -5.95 3.69
CA GLU A 149 -20.84 -7.22 4.43
C GLU A 149 -20.67 -8.43 3.50
N ALA A 150 -21.28 -8.39 2.30
CA ALA A 150 -21.09 -9.44 1.30
C ALA A 150 -19.64 -9.51 0.81
N PHE A 151 -18.98 -8.37 0.58
CA PHE A 151 -17.57 -8.30 0.23
C PHE A 151 -16.67 -8.88 1.35
N GLU A 152 -16.90 -8.50 2.60
CA GLU A 152 -16.15 -8.96 3.76
C GLU A 152 -16.27 -10.48 3.90
N THR A 153 -17.49 -11.01 3.83
CA THR A 153 -17.78 -12.44 3.98
C THR A 153 -17.23 -13.28 2.83
N HIS A 154 -17.47 -12.87 1.58
CA HIS A 154 -17.22 -13.72 0.42
C HIS A 154 -15.91 -13.42 -0.31
N VAL A 155 -15.26 -12.28 -0.05
CA VAL A 155 -14.08 -11.84 -0.79
C VAL A 155 -12.88 -11.55 0.10
N LEU A 156 -13.07 -10.84 1.21
CA LEU A 156 -11.98 -10.45 2.11
C LEU A 156 -11.56 -11.60 3.02
N ASN A 157 -12.54 -12.25 3.66
CA ASN A 157 -12.33 -13.35 4.59
C ASN A 157 -12.47 -14.73 3.93
N SER A 158 -12.45 -14.80 2.60
CA SER A 158 -12.52 -16.05 1.85
C SER A 158 -11.14 -16.53 1.40
N VAL A 159 -10.97 -17.85 1.38
CA VAL A 159 -9.78 -18.52 0.87
C VAL A 159 -10.12 -19.24 -0.43
N SER A 160 -9.43 -18.90 -1.52
CA SER A 160 -9.61 -19.56 -2.81
C SER A 160 -8.62 -20.71 -2.98
N PHE A 161 -9.14 -21.89 -3.28
CA PHE A 161 -8.36 -23.07 -3.64
C PHE A 161 -8.40 -23.29 -5.15
N SER A 162 -7.23 -23.53 -5.75
CA SER A 162 -7.11 -24.04 -7.10
C SER A 162 -7.62 -25.48 -7.18
N GLY A 163 -7.82 -26.01 -8.39
CA GLY A 163 -8.30 -27.38 -8.57
C GLY A 163 -7.41 -28.43 -7.89
N GLN A 164 -6.08 -28.29 -7.97
CA GLN A 164 -5.13 -29.21 -7.33
C GLN A 164 -5.19 -29.13 -5.80
N GLU A 165 -5.33 -27.92 -5.26
CA GLU A 165 -5.46 -27.71 -3.82
C GLU A 165 -6.80 -28.21 -3.28
N LEU A 166 -7.88 -28.13 -4.07
CA LEU A 166 -9.18 -28.68 -3.70
C LEU A 166 -9.12 -30.21 -3.61
N GLU A 167 -8.44 -30.89 -4.54
CA GLU A 167 -8.22 -32.34 -4.46
C GLU A 167 -7.36 -32.72 -3.26
N ALA A 168 -6.32 -31.94 -2.97
CA ALA A 168 -5.51 -32.12 -1.77
C ALA A 168 -6.33 -31.96 -0.48
N LEU A 169 -7.22 -30.96 -0.43
CA LEU A 169 -8.13 -30.74 0.69
C LEU A 169 -9.08 -31.92 0.90
N LYS A 170 -9.65 -32.47 -0.18
CA LYS A 170 -10.51 -33.67 -0.12
C LYS A 170 -9.76 -34.86 0.47
N LEU A 171 -8.56 -35.15 -0.04
CA LEU A 171 -7.71 -36.23 0.47
C LEU A 171 -7.40 -36.04 1.96
N GLN A 172 -7.05 -34.82 2.36
CA GLN A 172 -6.73 -34.51 3.75
C GLN A 172 -7.94 -34.66 4.69
N ILE A 173 -9.15 -34.27 4.26
CA ILE A 173 -10.40 -34.50 5.01
C ILE A 173 -10.69 -36.00 5.17
N GLU A 174 -10.35 -36.80 4.16
CA GLU A 174 -10.43 -38.27 4.22
C GLU A 174 -9.29 -38.93 5.01
N GLY A 175 -8.35 -38.14 5.56
CA GLY A 175 -7.19 -38.65 6.29
C GLY A 175 -6.10 -39.28 5.40
N LYS A 176 -6.09 -38.97 4.11
CA LYS A 176 -5.11 -39.44 3.12
C LYS A 176 -4.07 -38.35 2.81
N ASP A 177 -2.86 -38.79 2.47
CA ASP A 177 -1.80 -37.89 2.03
C ASP A 177 -2.08 -37.35 0.60
N HIS A 178 -1.75 -36.09 0.38
CA HIS A 178 -1.80 -35.45 -0.93
C HIS A 178 -0.42 -35.35 -1.59
N ASN A 179 -0.38 -35.36 -2.91
CA ASN A 179 0.88 -35.36 -3.68
C ASN A 179 1.39 -33.96 -4.06
N LEU A 180 0.85 -32.88 -3.46
CA LEU A 180 1.37 -31.53 -3.69
C LEU A 180 2.86 -31.45 -3.32
N SER A 181 3.64 -30.76 -4.14
CA SER A 181 5.07 -30.57 -3.93
C SER A 181 5.51 -29.15 -4.34
N GLY A 182 6.71 -28.76 -3.90
CA GLY A 182 7.29 -27.45 -4.23
C GLY A 182 6.42 -26.27 -3.79
N ILE A 183 6.28 -25.28 -4.68
CA ILE A 183 5.56 -24.03 -4.42
C ILE A 183 4.07 -24.30 -4.13
N HIS A 184 3.43 -25.21 -4.85
CA HIS A 184 2.00 -25.49 -4.67
C HIS A 184 1.69 -26.08 -3.30
N LYS A 185 2.61 -26.88 -2.73
CA LYS A 185 2.48 -27.38 -1.35
C LYS A 185 2.60 -26.24 -0.34
N ALA A 186 3.59 -25.36 -0.51
CA ALA A 186 3.80 -24.22 0.38
C ALA A 186 2.61 -23.24 0.38
N GLU A 187 2.04 -22.95 -0.80
CA GLU A 187 0.84 -22.12 -0.94
C GLU A 187 -0.38 -22.76 -0.27
N TYR A 188 -0.58 -24.06 -0.48
CA TYR A 188 -1.66 -24.82 0.15
C TYR A 188 -1.54 -24.80 1.68
N GLU A 189 -0.37 -25.13 2.23
CA GLU A 189 -0.13 -25.13 3.68
C GLU A 189 -0.33 -23.75 4.30
N ALA A 190 0.08 -22.68 3.60
CA ALA A 190 -0.18 -21.31 4.04
C ALA A 190 -1.68 -21.00 4.08
N LYS A 191 -2.46 -21.44 3.08
CA LYS A 191 -3.92 -21.29 3.06
C LYS A 191 -4.61 -22.07 4.18
N ILE A 192 -4.20 -23.31 4.44
CA ILE A 192 -4.76 -24.13 5.52
C ILE A 192 -4.46 -23.51 6.88
N LYS A 193 -3.23 -23.02 7.10
CA LYS A 193 -2.86 -22.34 8.34
C LYS A 193 -3.73 -21.10 8.60
N ASN A 194 -4.08 -20.37 7.56
CA ASN A 194 -4.96 -19.19 7.67
C ASN A 194 -6.43 -19.55 8.00
N ILE A 195 -6.86 -20.80 7.79
CA ILE A 195 -8.22 -21.29 8.12
C ILE A 195 -8.31 -21.85 9.55
N GLN A 196 -7.19 -22.29 10.11
CA GLN A 196 -7.12 -22.96 11.43
C GLN A 196 -6.96 -21.99 12.62
N LEU A 197 -6.90 -20.69 12.37
CA LEU A 197 -6.89 -19.61 13.38
C LEU A 197 -8.30 -19.04 13.55
#